data_AF-A0A0U1DAZ8-F1
#
_entry.id   AF-A0A0U1DAZ8-F1
#
_cell.length_a   1.000
_cell.length_b   1.000
_cell.length_c   1.000
_cell.angle_alpha   90.00
_cell.angle_beta   90.00
_cell.angle_gamma   90.00
#
_symmetry.space_group_name_H-M   'P 1'
#
loop_
_entity.id
_entity.type
_entity.pdbx_description
1 polymer ?
#
loop_
_entity_poly.entity_id
_entity_poly.type
_entity_poly.pdbx_seq_one_letter_code
_entity_poly.pdbx_strand_id
1 'polypeptide(L)'
;MFQRDSKSLAAYSSVTHIRFLLLSLSLITIRSKVAGVIIILAHGYTSSLIFYIIGEFYHISSTRIIYFFNRFINSSIILRILFSLVFLSNSRAK
;
A
#
# COMPACT_ATOMS: atom_id res chain seq x y z
N MET A 1 11.96 2.20 7.50
CA MET A 1 11.95 1.06 8.46
C MET A 1 11.75 -0.22 7.66
N PHE A 2 12.43 -1.31 8.04
CA PHE A 2 12.39 -2.58 7.31
C PHE A 2 11.47 -3.56 8.06
N GLN A 3 10.22 -3.66 7.64
CA GLN A 3 9.26 -4.62 8.18
C GLN A 3 9.52 -6.00 7.57
N ARG A 4 9.47 -7.06 8.39
CA ARG A 4 9.67 -8.45 7.94
C ARG A 4 8.38 -9.12 7.48
N ASP A 5 7.23 -8.68 8.01
CA ASP A 5 5.91 -9.23 7.67
C ASP A 5 5.15 -8.35 6.68
N SER A 6 4.56 -8.98 5.66
CA SER A 6 3.83 -8.29 4.58
C SER A 6 2.62 -7.50 5.07
N LYS A 7 1.82 -8.06 6.00
CA LYS A 7 0.69 -7.32 6.63
C LYS A 7 1.16 -6.10 7.42
N SER A 8 2.28 -6.23 8.14
CA SER A 8 2.82 -5.10 8.91
C SER A 8 3.32 -3.99 7.98
N LEU A 9 3.98 -4.35 6.86
CA LEU A 9 4.40 -3.39 5.84
C LEU A 9 3.22 -2.60 5.27
N ALA A 10 2.11 -3.28 4.95
CA ALA A 10 0.89 -2.63 4.48
C ALA A 10 0.31 -1.67 5.52
N ALA A 11 0.23 -2.09 6.80
CA ALA A 11 -0.26 -1.26 7.89
C ALA A 11 0.61 -0.01 8.12
N TYR A 12 1.93 -0.13 8.08
CA TYR A 12 2.83 1.02 8.20
C TYR A 12 2.68 1.99 7.01
N SER A 13 2.39 1.48 5.81
CA SER A 13 2.10 2.35 4.66
C SER A 13 0.78 3.12 4.82
N SER A 14 -0.27 2.52 5.38
CA SER A 14 -1.53 3.24 5.58
C SER A 14 -1.42 4.34 6.63
N VAL A 15 -0.60 4.13 7.67
CA VAL A 15 -0.28 5.17 8.66
C VAL A 15 0.35 6.40 8.00
N THR A 16 1.24 6.24 7.01
CA THR A 16 1.83 7.41 6.33
C THR A 16 0.81 8.21 5.52
N HIS A 17 -0.12 7.54 4.82
CA HIS A 17 -1.21 8.22 4.09
C HIS A 17 -2.14 9.00 5.02
N ILE A 18 -2.51 8.41 6.16
CA ILE A 18 -3.37 9.07 7.16
C ILE A 18 -2.65 10.27 7.82
N ARG A 19 -1.32 10.19 8.02
CA ARG A 19 -0.53 11.34 8.52
C ARG A 19 -0.53 12.49 7.53
N PHE A 20 -0.39 12.20 6.23
CA PHE A 20 -0.48 13.22 5.19
C PHE A 20 -1.87 13.88 5.18
N LEU A 21 -2.92 13.08 5.34
CA LEU A 21 -4.26 13.62 5.50
C LEU A 21 -4.39 14.55 6.70
N LEU A 22 -3.90 14.13 7.86
CA LEU A 22 -3.97 14.95 9.08
C LEU A 22 -3.27 16.30 8.87
N LEU A 23 -2.10 16.28 8.21
CA LEU A 23 -1.41 17.50 7.81
C LEU A 23 -2.27 18.35 6.86
N SER A 24 -2.90 17.74 5.87
CA SER A 24 -3.78 18.44 4.92
C SER A 24 -5.01 19.06 5.59
N LEU A 25 -5.59 18.42 6.60
CA LEU A 25 -6.69 18.99 7.39
C LEU A 25 -6.23 20.11 8.33
N SER A 26 -5.01 20.02 8.87
CA SER A 26 -4.45 21.07 9.72
C SER A 26 -4.27 22.40 8.97
N LEU A 27 -4.13 22.33 7.65
CA LEU A 27 -4.14 23.50 6.77
C LEU A 27 -5.59 23.96 6.55
N ILE A 28 -5.94 25.15 7.06
CA ILE A 28 -7.30 25.71 7.07
C ILE A 28 -7.76 26.19 5.67
N THR A 29 -7.10 25.75 4.59
CA THR A 29 -7.46 26.14 3.21
C THR A 29 -8.42 25.15 2.57
N ILE A 30 -9.36 25.64 1.75
CA ILE A 30 -10.29 24.79 0.97
C ILE A 30 -9.51 23.81 0.08
N ARG A 31 -8.42 24.26 -0.55
CA ARG A 31 -7.64 23.46 -1.48
C ARG A 31 -6.95 22.28 -0.79
N SER A 32 -6.44 22.48 0.43
CA SER A 32 -5.87 21.40 1.24
C SER A 32 -6.91 20.36 1.64
N LYS A 33 -8.13 20.78 2.00
CA LYS A 33 -9.21 19.83 2.32
C LYS A 33 -9.60 18.97 1.12
N VAL A 34 -9.73 19.58 -0.06
CA VAL A 34 -10.02 18.85 -1.31
C VAL A 34 -8.91 17.84 -1.63
N ALA A 35 -7.64 18.24 -1.51
CA ALA A 35 -6.50 17.36 -1.70
C ALA A 35 -6.52 16.17 -0.72
N GLY A 36 -6.87 16.42 0.56
CA GLY A 36 -6.99 15.37 1.56
C GLY A 36 -8.07 14.32 1.22
N VAL A 37 -9.24 14.76 0.73
CA VAL A 37 -10.31 13.86 0.31
C VAL A 37 -9.88 12.98 -0.86
N ILE A 38 -9.21 13.56 -1.85
CA ILE A 38 -8.69 12.81 -3.01
C ILE A 38 -7.71 11.72 -2.55
N ILE A 39 -6.86 12.01 -1.57
CA ILE A 39 -5.87 11.08 -1.04
C ILE A 39 -6.53 9.93 -0.27
N ILE A 40 -7.56 10.16 0.55
CA ILE A 40 -8.29 9.04 1.20
C ILE A 40 -8.92 8.11 0.18
N LEU A 41 -9.57 8.67 -0.84
CA LEU A 41 -10.24 7.86 -1.86
C LEU A 41 -9.21 6.99 -2.58
N ALA A 42 -8.12 7.59 -3.07
CA ALA A 42 -7.03 6.84 -3.68
C ALA A 42 -6.39 5.82 -2.73
N HIS A 43 -6.24 6.16 -1.45
CA HIS A 43 -5.70 5.27 -0.44
C HIS A 43 -6.60 4.06 -0.19
N GLY A 44 -7.93 4.24 -0.18
CA GLY A 44 -8.91 3.16 -0.03
C GLY A 44 -8.79 2.12 -1.14
N TYR A 45 -8.66 2.56 -2.39
CA TYR A 45 -8.46 1.64 -3.52
C TYR A 45 -7.10 0.94 -3.50
N THR A 46 -6.02 1.65 -3.15
CA THR A 46 -4.69 1.06 -3.13
C THR A 46 -4.49 0.08 -1.97
N SER A 47 -5.02 0.39 -0.79
CA SER A 47 -4.93 -0.49 0.37
C SER A 47 -5.69 -1.79 0.18
N SER A 48 -6.90 -1.76 -0.40
CA SER A 48 -7.66 -2.98 -0.70
C SER A 48 -6.92 -3.91 -1.68
N LEU A 49 -6.31 -3.36 -2.73
CA LEU A 49 -5.47 -4.10 -3.68
C LEU A 49 -4.23 -4.72 -3.02
N ILE A 50 -3.57 -4.00 -2.11
CA ILE A 50 -2.41 -4.52 -1.38
C ILE A 50 -2.81 -5.69 -0.47
N PHE A 51 -3.92 -5.56 0.26
CA PHE A 51 -4.41 -6.64 1.12
C PHE A 51 -4.84 -7.87 0.31
N TYR A 52 -5.42 -7.68 -0.87
CA TYR A 52 -5.73 -8.75 -1.80
C TYR A 52 -4.46 -9.52 -2.23
N ILE A 53 -3.41 -8.81 -2.67
CA ILE A 53 -2.15 -9.44 -3.08
C ILE A 53 -1.48 -10.18 -1.91
N ILE A 54 -1.53 -9.61 -0.70
CA ILE A 54 -1.01 -10.26 0.51
C ILE A 54 -1.79 -11.54 0.84
N GLY A 55 -3.10 -11.55 0.58
CA GLY A 55 -3.95 -12.74 0.72
C GLY A 55 -3.54 -13.86 -0.23
N GLU A 56 -3.43 -13.55 -1.52
CA GLU A 56 -2.96 -14.50 -2.55
C GLU A 56 -1.55 -15.02 -2.24
N PHE A 57 -0.65 -14.14 -1.81
CA PHE A 57 0.70 -14.52 -1.37
C PHE A 57 0.66 -15.53 -0.23
N TYR A 58 -0.20 -15.32 0.76
CA TYR A 58 -0.36 -16.21 1.91
C TYR A 58 -0.94 -17.56 1.50
N HIS A 59 -1.91 -17.58 0.58
CA HIS A 59 -2.51 -18.81 0.06
C HIS A 59 -1.48 -19.71 -0.63
N ILE A 60 -0.58 -19.12 -1.43
CA ILE A 60 0.42 -19.87 -2.18
C ILE A 60 1.64 -20.25 -1.33
N SER A 61 2.09 -19.33 -0.47
CA SER A 61 3.38 -19.48 0.22
C SER A 61 3.24 -20.01 1.65
N SER A 62 2.02 -20.07 2.19
CA SER A 62 1.70 -20.38 3.60
C SER A 62 2.55 -19.62 4.63
N THR A 63 3.16 -18.49 4.22
CA THR A 63 4.08 -17.69 5.00
C THR A 63 3.77 -16.21 4.80
N ARG A 64 4.08 -15.38 5.80
CA ARG A 64 3.86 -13.91 5.76
C ARG A 64 5.14 -13.10 5.62
N ILE A 65 6.27 -13.78 5.47
CA ILE A 65 7.61 -13.20 5.54
C ILE A 65 8.00 -12.66 4.16
N ILE A 66 8.38 -11.39 4.10
CA ILE A 66 8.73 -10.68 2.85
C ILE A 66 9.97 -11.27 2.17
N TYR A 67 10.83 -11.97 2.90
CA TYR A 67 11.99 -12.66 2.32
C TYR A 67 11.61 -13.66 1.21
N PHE A 68 10.50 -14.37 1.37
CA PHE A 68 10.01 -15.34 0.37
C PHE A 68 9.26 -14.69 -0.80
N PHE A 69 9.04 -13.37 -0.74
CA PHE A 69 8.23 -12.64 -1.70
C PHE A 69 8.86 -12.56 -3.10
N ASN A 70 10.20 -12.68 -3.20
CA ASN A 70 10.91 -12.63 -4.49
C ASN A 70 10.51 -13.79 -5.43
N ARG A 71 10.32 -14.99 -4.88
CA ARG A 71 9.92 -16.17 -5.65
C ARG A 71 8.45 -16.09 -6.09
N PHE A 72 7.61 -15.44 -5.29
CA PHE A 72 6.21 -15.17 -5.63
C PHE A 72 6.08 -14.18 -6.79
N ILE A 73 6.83 -13.07 -6.77
CA ILE A 73 6.83 -12.09 -7.86
C ILE A 73 7.32 -12.71 -9.18
N ASN A 74 8.27 -13.64 -9.12
CA ASN A 74 8.79 -14.31 -10.32
C ASN A 74 7.91 -15.46 -10.84
N SER A 75 6.85 -15.84 -10.12
CA SER A 75 5.97 -16.93 -10.54
C SER A 75 5.14 -16.60 -11.79
N SER A 76 4.71 -15.35 -11.94
CA SER A 76 3.88 -14.92 -13.07
C SER A 76 4.13 -13.47 -13.46
N ILE A 77 4.12 -13.21 -14.77
CA ILE A 77 4.35 -11.88 -15.34
C ILE A 77 3.25 -10.89 -14.92
N ILE A 78 2.00 -11.35 -14.89
CA ILE A 78 0.82 -10.54 -14.58
C ILE A 78 0.88 -10.05 -13.13
N LEU A 79 1.19 -10.95 -12.19
CA LEU A 79 1.26 -10.60 -10.78
C LEU A 79 2.42 -9.63 -10.51
N ARG A 80 3.56 -9.78 -11.21
CA ARG A 80 4.67 -8.83 -11.12
C ARG A 80 4.28 -7.42 -11.57
N ILE A 81 3.58 -7.30 -12.69
CA ILE A 81 3.12 -6.01 -13.22
C ILE A 81 2.11 -5.38 -12.26
N LEU A 82 1.11 -6.15 -11.83
CA LEU A 82 0.10 -5.70 -10.86
C LEU A 82 0.74 -5.24 -9.55
N PHE A 83 1.64 -6.06 -8.99
CA PHE A 83 2.34 -5.71 -7.76
C PHE A 83 3.14 -4.42 -7.89
N SER A 84 3.94 -4.29 -8.97
CA SER A 84 4.71 -3.07 -9.24
C SER A 84 3.82 -1.83 -9.34
N LEU A 85 2.70 -1.93 -10.06
CA LEU A 85 1.78 -0.82 -10.30
C LEU A 85 1.06 -0.39 -9.01
N VAL A 86 0.63 -1.36 -8.20
CA VAL A 86 0.02 -1.13 -6.89
C VAL A 86 1.04 -0.49 -5.93
N PHE A 87 2.28 -0.98 -5.92
CA PHE A 87 3.34 -0.44 -5.07
C PHE A 87 3.71 1.00 -5.45
N LEU A 88 3.77 1.29 -6.75
CA LEU A 88 4.00 2.64 -7.28
C LEU A 88 2.84 3.59 -6.95
N SER A 89 1.61 3.09 -6.97
CA SER A 89 0.45 3.90 -6.57
C SER A 89 0.52 4.30 -5.09
N ASN A 90 1.01 3.40 -4.22
CA ASN A 90 1.19 3.66 -2.80
C ASN A 90 2.35 4.65 -2.52
N SER A 91 3.40 4.69 -3.34
CA SER A 91 4.57 5.55 -3.09
C SER A 91 4.31 7.06 -3.22
N ARG A 92 3.20 7.48 -3.85
CA ARG A 92 2.91 8.90 -4.14
C ARG A 92 2.60 9.79 -2.94
N ALA A 93 2.46 9.24 -1.73
CA ALA A 93 2.23 10.03 -0.52
C ALA A 93 3.33 9.85 0.55
N LYS A 94 4.51 9.33 0.16
CA LYS A 94 5.69 9.27 1.03
C LYS A 94 6.65 10.39 0.74
#